data_AF-A0A645FLY6-F1
#
_entry.id   AF-A0A645FLY6-F1
#
_cell.length_a   1.000
_cell.length_b   1.000
_cell.length_c   1.000
_cell.angle_alpha   90.00
_cell.angle_beta   90.00
_cell.angle_gamma   90.00
#
_symmetry.space_group_name_H-M   'P 1'
#
loop_
_entity.id
_entity.type
_entity.pdbx_description
1 polymer ?
#
loop_
_entity_poly.entity_id
_entity_poly.type
_entity_poly.pdbx_seq_one_letter_code
_entity_poly.pdbx_strand_id
1 'polypeptide(L)'
;MTLFTFLCVILSDIKLSVFLNGVKPLIWLILFTVLLQILFTRGGETYLVLGPISITSFGVINGAFIFMRFVLIIFISTLLTLTTMPLSLTDAIEKLLGPLKRFKVPVHEIALMLSIALRFVPTLMDEASKIMNAQRARGVEFGEGNIVKQMKAVTPILVPLFVSSFNRADELANAMEARGYQGGEGRTKYRILDWQKRDTLSMLAFVALTGLLLFFRS
;
A
#
# COMPACT_ATOMS: atom_id res chain seq x y z
N MET A 1 5.41 -21.15 -0.98
CA MET A 1 5.13 -19.75 -0.62
C MET A 1 5.82 -19.31 0.66
N THR A 2 5.57 -19.96 1.80
CA THR A 2 6.21 -19.62 3.10
C THR A 2 7.74 -19.54 3.01
N LEU A 3 8.39 -20.60 2.53
CA LEU A 3 9.85 -20.69 2.39
C LEU A 3 10.41 -19.54 1.53
N PHE A 4 9.74 -19.22 0.42
CA PHE A 4 10.13 -18.13 -0.48
C PHE A 4 10.05 -16.77 0.22
N THR A 5 8.95 -16.50 0.94
CA THR A 5 8.80 -15.24 1.69
C THR A 5 9.89 -15.10 2.76
N PHE A 6 10.17 -16.16 3.52
CA PHE A 6 11.25 -16.13 4.52
C PHE A 6 12.62 -15.94 3.87
N LEU A 7 12.89 -16.59 2.74
CA LEU A 7 14.12 -16.39 1.97
C LEU A 7 14.27 -14.93 1.49
N CYS A 8 13.20 -14.32 0.98
CA CYS A 8 13.21 -12.91 0.61
C CYS A 8 13.46 -11.99 1.82
N VAL A 9 12.86 -12.28 2.97
CA VAL A 9 13.10 -11.53 4.22
C VAL A 9 14.56 -11.61 4.63
N ILE A 10 15.15 -12.80 4.63
CA ILE A 10 16.58 -13.00 4.94
C ILE A 10 17.48 -12.25 3.94
N LEU A 11 17.19 -12.35 2.64
CA LEU A 11 17.96 -11.67 1.59
C LEU A 11 17.84 -10.13 1.64
N SER A 12 16.77 -9.61 2.23
CA SER A 12 16.54 -8.16 2.32
C SER A 12 17.35 -7.45 3.41
N ASP A 13 17.99 -8.19 4.33
CA ASP A 13 18.75 -7.67 5.48
C ASP A 13 17.96 -6.69 6.38
N ILE A 14 16.63 -6.82 6.39
CA ILE A 14 15.74 -6.00 7.22
C ILE A 14 15.52 -6.71 8.57
N LYS A 15 15.62 -5.96 9.67
CA LYS A 15 15.38 -6.47 11.02
C LYS A 15 13.97 -7.07 11.15
N LEU A 16 13.88 -8.28 11.71
CA LEU A 16 12.60 -8.99 11.90
C LEU A 16 11.58 -8.20 12.74
N SER A 17 12.05 -7.32 13.64
CA SER A 17 11.18 -6.46 14.45
C SER A 17 10.32 -5.51 13.62
N VAL A 18 10.78 -5.11 12.43
CA VAL A 18 10.02 -4.24 11.53
C VAL A 18 8.81 -4.99 10.95
N PHE A 19 8.99 -6.25 10.58
CA PHE A 19 7.89 -7.12 10.11
C PHE A 19 6.88 -7.39 11.23
N LEU A 20 7.36 -7.65 12.45
CA LEU A 20 6.47 -7.82 13.61
C LEU A 20 5.66 -6.56 13.93
N ASN A 21 6.25 -5.37 13.74
CA ASN A 21 5.52 -4.11 13.87
C ASN A 21 4.40 -3.97 12.83
N GLY A 22 4.58 -4.50 11.62
CA GLY A 22 3.53 -4.57 10.60
C GLY A 22 2.34 -5.47 10.98
N VAL A 23 2.58 -6.52 11.79
CA VAL A 23 1.53 -7.43 12.26
C VAL A 23 0.72 -6.85 13.43
N LYS A 24 1.35 -6.04 14.30
CA LYS A 24 0.72 -5.45 15.49
C LYS A 24 -0.68 -4.84 15.27
N PRO A 25 -0.92 -3.95 14.28
CA PRO A 25 -2.25 -3.34 14.11
C PRO A 25 -3.34 -4.33 13.69
N LEU A 26 -2.96 -5.48 13.10
CA LEU A 26 -3.89 -6.48 12.59
C LEU A 26 -4.02 -7.70 13.50
N ILE A 27 -3.31 -7.77 14.62
CA ILE A 27 -3.25 -8.96 15.47
C ILE A 27 -4.63 -9.36 15.99
N TRP A 28 -5.47 -8.37 16.35
CA TRP A 28 -6.82 -8.63 16.85
C TRP A 28 -7.72 -9.21 15.76
N LEU A 29 -7.64 -8.70 14.55
CA LEU A 29 -8.37 -9.22 13.38
C LEU A 29 -7.90 -10.64 13.01
N ILE A 30 -6.59 -10.90 13.06
CA ILE A 30 -6.03 -12.22 12.79
C ILE A 30 -6.52 -13.22 13.83
N LEU A 31 -6.42 -12.89 15.13
CA LEU A 31 -6.88 -13.77 16.20
C LEU A 31 -8.39 -14.02 16.11
N PHE A 32 -9.17 -12.99 15.82
CA PHE A 32 -10.61 -13.10 15.64
C PHE A 32 -10.98 -14.05 14.48
N THR A 33 -10.35 -13.88 13.31
CA THR A 33 -10.63 -14.72 12.14
C THR A 33 -10.16 -16.17 12.34
N VAL A 34 -9.01 -16.39 12.96
CA VAL A 34 -8.53 -17.73 13.31
C VAL A 34 -9.45 -18.40 14.32
N LEU A 35 -9.90 -17.68 15.34
CA LEU A 35 -10.86 -18.19 16.32
C LEU A 35 -12.18 -18.59 15.65
N LEU A 36 -12.73 -17.73 14.78
CA LEU A 36 -13.94 -18.07 14.03
C LEU A 36 -13.73 -19.33 13.17
N GLN A 37 -12.57 -19.47 12.53
CA GLN A 37 -12.27 -20.65 11.74
C GLN A 37 -12.24 -21.92 12.62
N ILE A 38 -11.64 -21.86 13.80
CA ILE A 38 -11.56 -23.00 14.72
C ILE A 38 -12.94 -23.40 15.26
N LEU A 39 -13.80 -22.42 15.58
CA LEU A 39 -15.09 -22.66 16.23
C LEU A 39 -16.21 -23.04 15.25
N PHE A 40 -16.19 -22.50 14.02
CA PHE A 40 -17.30 -22.63 13.06
C PHE A 40 -16.98 -23.54 11.87
N THR A 41 -15.73 -23.94 11.65
CA THR A 41 -15.40 -24.90 10.59
C THR A 41 -15.66 -26.33 11.05
N ARG A 42 -16.50 -27.04 10.29
CA ARG A 42 -16.85 -28.44 10.55
C ARG A 42 -16.15 -29.35 9.56
N GLY A 43 -15.54 -30.44 10.03
CA GLY A 43 -14.94 -31.48 9.20
C GLY A 43 -13.83 -32.27 9.90
N GLY A 44 -13.67 -33.55 9.54
CA GLY A 44 -12.67 -34.44 10.13
C GLY A 44 -13.01 -34.90 11.56
N GLU A 45 -11.99 -35.33 12.31
CA GLU A 45 -12.17 -35.75 13.70
C GLU A 45 -12.56 -34.57 14.61
N THR A 46 -13.56 -34.80 15.45
CA THR A 46 -14.11 -33.83 16.40
C THR A 46 -13.48 -34.03 17.77
N TYR A 47 -12.76 -33.03 18.28
CA TYR A 47 -12.15 -33.10 19.61
C TYR A 47 -13.13 -32.72 20.71
N LEU A 48 -13.90 -31.64 20.48
CA LEU A 48 -14.87 -31.11 21.44
C LEU A 48 -16.10 -30.62 20.68
N VAL A 49 -17.28 -31.02 21.14
CA VAL A 49 -18.56 -30.53 20.63
C VAL A 49 -19.31 -29.91 21.80
N LEU A 50 -19.55 -28.59 21.71
CA LEU A 50 -20.32 -27.84 22.69
C LEU A 50 -21.41 -27.05 21.93
N GLY A 51 -22.52 -27.73 21.62
CA GLY A 51 -23.65 -27.14 20.89
C GLY A 51 -23.28 -26.74 19.45
N PRO A 52 -23.53 -25.48 19.01
CA PRO A 52 -23.19 -25.04 17.65
C PRO A 52 -21.68 -24.93 17.41
N ILE A 53 -20.88 -24.91 18.48
CA ILE A 53 -19.42 -24.80 18.48
C ILE A 53 -18.83 -26.21 18.48
N SER A 54 -18.04 -26.52 17.46
CA SER A 54 -17.33 -27.79 17.36
C SER A 54 -15.89 -27.53 16.99
N ILE A 55 -14.96 -27.90 17.87
CA ILE A 55 -13.52 -27.84 17.56
C ILE A 55 -13.17 -29.11 16.79
N THR A 56 -12.93 -28.92 15.50
CA THR A 56 -12.60 -30.00 14.58
C THR A 56 -11.15 -29.90 14.14
N SER A 57 -10.53 -31.04 13.82
CA SER A 57 -9.19 -31.10 13.21
C SER A 57 -9.08 -30.19 11.99
N PHE A 58 -10.10 -30.16 11.13
CA PHE A 58 -10.14 -29.29 9.96
C PHE A 58 -10.24 -27.80 10.32
N GLY A 59 -10.94 -27.44 11.39
CA GLY A 59 -11.00 -26.07 11.90
C GLY A 59 -9.66 -25.55 12.41
N VAL A 60 -8.91 -26.39 13.13
CA VAL A 60 -7.55 -26.05 13.60
C VAL A 60 -6.58 -25.89 12.42
N ILE A 61 -6.59 -26.83 11.47
CA ILE A 61 -5.74 -26.78 10.27
C ILE A 61 -6.04 -25.53 9.43
N ASN A 62 -7.32 -25.24 9.17
CA ASN A 62 -7.69 -24.03 8.42
C ASN A 62 -7.37 -22.75 9.19
N GLY A 63 -7.55 -22.72 10.51
CA GLY A 63 -7.14 -21.60 11.35
C GLY A 63 -5.64 -21.33 11.22
N ALA A 64 -4.82 -22.37 11.26
CA ALA A 64 -3.38 -22.26 11.04
C ALA A 64 -3.03 -21.77 9.62
N PHE A 65 -3.73 -22.25 8.58
CA PHE A 65 -3.53 -21.76 7.21
C PHE A 65 -3.89 -20.28 7.06
N ILE A 66 -5.01 -19.83 7.63
CA ILE A 66 -5.44 -18.43 7.59
C ILE A 66 -4.43 -17.55 8.34
N PHE A 67 -4.00 -17.98 9.52
CA PHE A 67 -2.95 -17.29 10.29
C PHE A 67 -1.68 -17.11 9.45
N MET A 68 -1.15 -18.21 8.90
CA MET A 68 0.04 -18.17 8.05
C MET A 68 -0.17 -17.28 6.82
N ARG A 69 -1.35 -17.32 6.19
CA ARG A 69 -1.66 -16.49 5.02
C ARG A 69 -1.61 -14.99 5.34
N PHE A 70 -2.20 -14.56 6.45
CA PHE A 70 -2.13 -13.16 6.88
C PHE A 70 -0.70 -12.73 7.15
N VAL A 71 0.07 -13.54 7.89
CA VAL A 71 1.49 -13.25 8.17
C VAL A 71 2.28 -13.09 6.87
N LEU A 72 2.10 -13.98 5.89
CA LEU A 72 2.80 -13.90 4.61
C LEU A 72 2.43 -12.65 3.80
N ILE A 73 1.14 -12.30 3.75
CA ILE A 73 0.68 -11.09 3.04
C ILE A 73 1.30 -9.84 3.67
N ILE A 74 1.27 -9.76 4.99
CA ILE A 74 1.85 -8.63 5.73
C ILE A 74 3.36 -8.57 5.46
N PHE A 75 4.06 -9.70 5.54
CA PHE A 75 5.51 -9.73 5.34
C PHE A 75 5.93 -9.29 3.94
N ILE A 76 5.26 -9.79 2.89
CA ILE A 76 5.54 -9.37 1.51
C ILE A 76 5.22 -7.88 1.30
N SER A 77 4.08 -7.42 1.83
CA SER A 77 3.66 -6.02 1.74
C SER A 77 4.64 -5.07 2.43
N THR A 78 5.09 -5.43 3.64
CA THR A 78 6.11 -4.68 4.40
C THR A 78 7.44 -4.66 3.65
N LEU A 79 7.88 -5.78 3.08
CA LEU A 79 9.10 -5.83 2.27
C LEU A 79 9.01 -4.85 1.10
N LEU A 80 7.95 -4.95 0.29
CA LEU A 80 7.75 -4.08 -0.87
C LEU A 80 7.75 -2.59 -0.49
N THR A 81 7.06 -2.25 0.62
CA THR A 81 6.94 -0.87 1.11
C THR A 81 8.28 -0.29 1.57
N LEU A 82 9.14 -1.11 2.17
CA LEU A 82 10.42 -0.65 2.73
C LEU A 82 11.56 -0.65 1.71
N THR A 83 11.54 -1.57 0.74
CA THR A 83 12.63 -1.68 -0.25
C THR A 83 12.42 -0.79 -1.47
N THR A 84 11.23 -0.21 -1.64
CA THR A 84 10.85 0.49 -2.88
C THR A 84 10.50 1.95 -2.62
N MET A 85 11.18 2.86 -3.31
CA MET A 85 10.84 4.28 -3.25
C MET A 85 9.46 4.57 -3.89
N PRO A 86 8.62 5.44 -3.32
CA PRO A 86 7.30 5.77 -3.88
C PRO A 86 7.36 6.27 -5.33
N LEU A 87 8.37 7.07 -5.69
CA LEU A 87 8.56 7.54 -7.06
C LEU A 87 9.00 6.41 -8.01
N SER A 88 9.56 5.29 -7.53
CA SER A 88 9.78 4.13 -8.39
C SER A 88 8.48 3.39 -8.69
N LEU A 89 7.50 3.46 -7.79
CA LEU A 89 6.17 2.87 -8.00
C LEU A 89 5.39 3.59 -9.09
N THR A 90 5.52 4.93 -9.23
CA THR A 90 4.89 5.67 -10.34
C THR A 90 5.37 5.17 -11.69
N ASP A 91 6.68 5.01 -11.83
CA ASP A 91 7.29 4.58 -13.08
C ASP A 91 6.94 3.11 -13.38
N ALA A 92 6.85 2.28 -12.34
CA ALA A 92 6.37 0.90 -12.45
C ALA A 92 4.90 0.86 -12.90
N ILE A 93 4.02 1.66 -12.29
CA ILE A 93 2.61 1.79 -12.68
C ILE A 93 2.50 2.25 -14.14
N GLU A 94 3.28 3.23 -14.58
CA GLU A 94 3.27 3.68 -15.97
C GLU A 94 3.66 2.55 -16.94
N LYS A 95 4.70 1.77 -16.61
CA LYS A 95 5.10 0.60 -17.41
C LYS A 95 4.02 -0.49 -17.42
N LEU A 96 3.43 -0.79 -16.26
CA LEU A 96 2.37 -1.80 -16.11
C LEU A 96 1.08 -1.41 -16.81
N LEU A 97 0.74 -0.11 -16.83
CA LEU A 97 -0.40 0.43 -17.57
C LEU A 97 -0.10 0.61 -19.06
N GLY A 98 1.16 0.50 -19.51
CA GLY A 98 1.58 0.63 -20.90
C GLY A 98 0.72 -0.13 -21.93
N PRO A 99 0.33 -1.39 -21.70
CA PRO A 99 -0.55 -2.13 -22.61
C PRO A 99 -1.93 -1.48 -22.81
N LEU A 100 -2.43 -0.74 -21.80
CA LEU A 100 -3.71 -0.04 -21.88
C LEU A 100 -3.69 1.16 -22.84
N LYS A 101 -2.50 1.63 -23.27
CA LYS A 101 -2.39 2.63 -24.33
C LYS A 101 -3.11 2.20 -25.62
N ARG A 102 -3.13 0.89 -25.91
CA ARG A 102 -3.87 0.33 -27.07
C ARG A 102 -5.37 0.55 -26.98
N PHE A 103 -5.90 0.68 -25.76
CA PHE A 103 -7.31 0.98 -25.49
C PHE A 103 -7.57 2.49 -25.33
N LYS A 104 -6.66 3.35 -25.83
CA LYS A 104 -6.73 4.82 -25.75
C LYS A 104 -6.77 5.36 -24.32
N VAL A 105 -6.21 4.63 -23.36
CA VAL A 105 -6.06 5.12 -21.98
C VAL A 105 -4.86 6.09 -21.91
N PRO A 106 -5.01 7.28 -21.29
CA PRO A 106 -3.96 8.30 -21.19
C PRO A 106 -2.94 7.94 -20.09
N VAL A 107 -2.13 6.91 -20.36
CA VAL A 107 -1.19 6.33 -19.38
C VAL A 107 -0.12 7.34 -18.94
N HIS A 108 0.34 8.20 -19.85
CA HIS A 108 1.38 9.18 -19.53
C HIS A 108 0.85 10.26 -18.58
N GLU A 109 -0.36 10.74 -18.83
CA GLU A 109 -1.04 11.75 -18.03
C GLU A 109 -1.34 11.21 -16.64
N ILE A 110 -1.78 9.95 -16.53
CA ILE A 110 -1.98 9.27 -15.23
C ILE A 110 -0.66 9.20 -14.45
N ALA A 111 0.43 8.80 -15.11
CA ALA A 111 1.75 8.72 -14.47
C ALA A 111 2.27 10.10 -14.04
N LEU A 112 2.04 11.13 -14.85
CA LEU A 112 2.36 12.52 -14.52
C LEU A 112 1.57 13.00 -13.30
N MET A 113 0.24 12.82 -13.29
CA MET A 113 -0.62 13.19 -12.17
C MET A 113 -0.16 12.51 -10.88
N LEU A 114 0.13 11.21 -10.93
CA LEU A 114 0.61 10.47 -9.76
C LEU A 114 1.99 10.96 -9.30
N SER A 115 2.90 11.27 -10.23
CA SER A 115 4.23 11.81 -9.90
C SER A 115 4.16 13.18 -9.26
N ILE A 116 3.28 14.05 -9.74
CA ILE A 116 3.01 15.38 -9.16
C ILE A 116 2.38 15.20 -7.77
N ALA A 117 1.39 14.33 -7.63
CA ALA A 117 0.73 14.07 -6.35
C ALA A 117 1.74 13.57 -5.30
N LEU A 118 2.54 12.55 -5.61
CA LEU A 118 3.55 12.03 -4.67
C LEU A 118 4.60 13.08 -4.29
N ARG A 119 4.97 13.97 -5.22
CA ARG A 119 5.89 15.08 -4.94
C ARG A 119 5.28 16.11 -4.00
N PHE A 120 3.99 16.42 -4.16
CA PHE A 120 3.33 17.44 -3.35
C PHE A 120 2.80 16.94 -2.01
N VAL A 121 2.62 15.62 -1.83
CA VAL A 121 2.17 15.06 -0.53
C VAL A 121 3.00 15.57 0.65
N PRO A 122 4.36 15.50 0.65
CA PRO A 122 5.16 16.03 1.75
C PRO A 122 4.95 17.53 1.98
N THR A 123 4.94 18.33 0.90
CA THR A 123 4.75 19.79 0.99
C THR A 123 3.38 20.16 1.53
N LEU A 124 2.33 19.45 1.11
CA LEU A 124 0.96 19.67 1.61
C LEU A 124 0.81 19.24 3.07
N MET A 125 1.52 18.19 3.51
CA MET A 125 1.55 17.79 4.92
C MET A 125 2.23 18.85 5.79
N ASP A 126 3.35 19.42 5.32
CA ASP A 126 4.04 20.50 6.02
C ASP A 126 3.16 21.76 6.11
N GLU A 127 2.47 22.09 5.02
CA GLU A 127 1.55 23.22 4.97
C GLU A 127 0.32 23.02 5.86
N ALA A 128 -0.29 21.85 5.83
CA ALA A 128 -1.38 21.49 6.73
C ALA A 128 -0.94 21.62 8.20
N SER A 129 0.30 21.19 8.52
CA SER A 129 0.87 21.31 9.86
C SER A 129 1.08 22.77 10.27
N LYS A 130 1.57 23.63 9.36
CA LYS A 130 1.72 25.07 9.59
C LYS A 130 0.36 25.75 9.81
N ILE A 131 -0.63 25.45 8.97
CA ILE A 131 -1.99 25.99 9.11
C ILE A 131 -2.60 25.54 10.43
N MET A 132 -2.48 24.26 10.77
CA MET A 132 -2.98 23.72 12.03
C MET A 132 -2.36 24.43 13.25
N ASN A 133 -1.05 24.66 13.25
CA ASN A 133 -0.37 25.41 14.32
C ASN A 133 -0.80 26.89 14.38
N ALA A 134 -0.99 27.54 13.23
CA ALA A 134 -1.50 28.91 13.18
C ALA A 134 -2.93 29.02 13.73
N GLN A 135 -3.79 28.04 13.43
CA GLN A 135 -5.16 28.00 13.97
C GLN A 135 -5.17 27.69 15.48
N ARG A 136 -4.27 26.83 15.97
CA ARG A 136 -4.07 26.64 17.42
C ARG A 136 -3.70 27.94 18.13
N ALA A 137 -2.78 28.72 17.55
CA ALA A 137 -2.40 30.03 18.09
C ALA A 137 -3.56 31.04 18.09
N ARG A 138 -4.56 30.85 17.22
CA ARG A 138 -5.80 31.64 17.16
C ARG A 138 -6.92 31.10 18.06
N GLY A 139 -6.63 30.09 18.89
CA GLY A 139 -7.58 29.54 19.87
C GLY A 139 -8.43 28.38 19.36
N VAL A 140 -8.11 27.78 18.21
CA VAL A 140 -8.80 26.56 17.75
C VAL A 140 -8.24 25.34 18.47
N GLU A 141 -9.06 24.73 19.31
CA GLU A 141 -8.77 23.45 19.97
C GLU A 141 -9.08 22.28 19.04
N PHE A 142 -8.07 21.47 18.74
CA PHE A 142 -8.20 20.24 17.94
C PHE A 142 -8.17 19.03 18.86
N GLY A 143 -8.95 17.99 18.56
CA GLY A 143 -9.00 16.75 19.36
C GLY A 143 -9.88 16.78 20.62
N GLU A 144 -10.41 17.93 21.04
CA GLU A 144 -11.31 18.05 22.20
C GLU A 144 -12.78 18.38 21.82
N GLY A 145 -13.73 17.85 22.61
CA GLY A 145 -15.17 18.13 22.48
C GLY A 145 -15.98 17.17 21.61
N ASN A 146 -17.22 17.54 21.30
CA ASN A 146 -18.15 16.70 20.54
C ASN A 146 -17.76 16.61 19.05
N ILE A 147 -18.17 15.54 18.36
CA ILE A 147 -17.88 15.26 16.94
C ILE A 147 -18.24 16.46 16.05
N VAL A 148 -19.34 17.15 16.36
CA VAL A 148 -19.77 18.35 15.62
C VAL A 148 -18.78 19.52 15.80
N LYS A 149 -18.20 19.70 16.99
CA LYS A 149 -17.16 20.72 17.26
C LYS A 149 -15.88 20.37 16.50
N GLN A 150 -15.51 19.08 16.47
CA GLN A 150 -14.38 18.58 15.69
C GLN A 150 -14.54 18.86 14.20
N MET A 151 -15.70 18.56 13.61
CA MET A 151 -15.93 18.82 12.19
C MET A 151 -15.82 20.32 11.85
N LYS A 152 -16.36 21.20 12.71
CA LYS A 152 -16.23 22.65 12.54
C LYS A 152 -14.78 23.13 12.65
N ALA A 153 -13.96 22.48 13.47
CA ALA A 153 -12.54 22.82 13.62
C ALA A 153 -11.71 22.44 12.38
N VAL A 154 -12.18 21.53 11.51
CA VAL A 154 -11.47 21.17 10.27
C VAL A 154 -11.59 22.26 9.20
N THR A 155 -12.71 22.98 9.13
CA THR A 155 -12.98 23.99 8.09
C THR A 155 -11.89 25.07 7.97
N PRO A 156 -11.38 25.66 9.08
CA PRO A 156 -10.29 26.65 9.05
C PRO A 156 -8.93 26.10 8.58
N ILE A 157 -8.75 24.78 8.51
CA ILE A 157 -7.57 24.14 7.90
C ILE A 157 -7.84 23.89 6.42
N LEU A 158 -9.00 23.31 6.14
CA LEU A 158 -9.36 22.82 4.83
C LEU A 158 -9.45 23.95 3.80
N VAL A 159 -10.13 25.06 4.12
CA VAL A 159 -10.29 26.19 3.18
C VAL A 159 -8.95 26.79 2.76
N PRO A 160 -8.03 27.19 3.67
CA PRO A 160 -6.72 27.71 3.26
C PRO A 160 -5.88 26.70 2.49
N LEU A 161 -5.92 25.42 2.88
CA LEU A 161 -5.17 24.37 2.19
C LEU A 161 -5.67 24.18 0.76
N PHE A 162 -6.98 24.25 0.52
CA PHE A 162 -7.55 24.21 -0.83
C PHE A 162 -7.10 25.41 -1.67
N VAL A 163 -7.23 26.63 -1.14
CA VAL A 163 -6.82 27.85 -1.85
C VAL A 163 -5.34 27.79 -2.23
N SER A 164 -4.48 27.39 -1.30
CA SER A 164 -3.05 27.23 -1.57
C SER A 164 -2.76 26.12 -2.60
N SER A 165 -3.48 25.01 -2.53
CA SER A 165 -3.34 23.92 -3.50
C SER A 165 -3.75 24.34 -4.91
N PHE A 166 -4.82 25.14 -5.06
CA PHE A 166 -5.22 25.71 -6.35
C PHE A 166 -4.18 26.68 -6.89
N ASN A 167 -3.69 27.62 -6.07
CA ASN A 167 -2.63 28.53 -6.49
C ASN A 167 -1.38 27.77 -6.96
N ARG A 168 -0.99 26.71 -6.24
CA ARG A 168 0.15 25.88 -6.63
C ARG A 168 -0.10 25.08 -7.91
N ALA A 169 -1.34 24.64 -8.14
CA ALA A 169 -1.71 24.00 -9.39
C ALA A 169 -1.59 24.97 -10.56
N ASP A 170 -2.07 26.20 -10.42
CA ASP A 170 -1.97 27.25 -11.44
C ASP A 170 -0.51 27.67 -11.70
N GLU A 171 0.28 27.88 -10.65
CA GLU A 171 1.71 28.16 -10.76
C GLU A 171 2.47 27.03 -11.46
N LEU A 172 2.15 25.77 -11.11
CA LEU A 172 2.77 24.62 -11.76
C LEU A 172 2.37 24.52 -13.23
N ALA A 173 1.09 24.72 -13.56
CA ALA A 173 0.59 24.68 -14.93
C ALA A 173 1.28 25.76 -15.79
N ASN A 174 1.29 27.00 -15.32
CA ASN A 174 1.97 28.12 -15.99
C ASN A 174 3.47 27.84 -16.18
N ALA A 175 4.14 27.29 -15.15
CA ALA A 175 5.55 26.93 -15.24
C ALA A 175 5.81 25.76 -16.20
N MET A 176 4.88 24.82 -16.33
CA MET A 176 4.96 23.72 -17.28
C MET A 176 4.79 24.22 -18.71
N GLU A 177 3.81 25.09 -18.97
CA GLU A 177 3.61 25.72 -20.28
C GLU A 177 4.81 26.58 -20.70
N ALA A 178 5.34 27.40 -19.78
CA ALA A 178 6.54 28.21 -20.02
C ALA A 178 7.79 27.37 -20.36
N ARG A 179 7.84 26.12 -19.87
CA ARG A 179 8.90 25.15 -20.21
C ARG A 179 8.58 24.33 -21.47
N GLY A 180 7.53 24.67 -22.20
CA GLY A 180 7.13 24.00 -23.44
C GLY A 180 6.50 22.62 -23.23
N TYR A 181 5.84 22.38 -22.09
CA TYR A 181 5.08 21.15 -21.90
C TYR A 181 3.79 21.18 -22.74
N GLN A 182 3.67 20.27 -23.71
CA GLN A 182 2.53 20.19 -24.65
C GLN A 182 1.81 18.82 -24.61
N GLY A 183 1.98 18.04 -23.52
CA GLY A 183 1.42 16.69 -23.40
C GLY A 183 2.43 15.57 -23.66
N GLY A 184 1.97 14.31 -23.62
CA GLY A 184 2.84 13.12 -23.57
C GLY A 184 3.40 12.58 -24.88
N GLU A 185 2.86 12.99 -26.03
CA GLU A 185 3.29 12.49 -27.33
C GLU A 185 4.68 13.04 -27.72
N GLY A 186 5.53 12.18 -28.28
CA GLY A 186 6.88 12.57 -28.74
C GLY A 186 7.89 12.90 -27.64
N ARG A 187 7.56 12.77 -26.35
CA ARG A 187 8.48 13.04 -25.24
C ARG A 187 9.49 11.93 -25.00
N THR A 188 10.72 12.32 -24.69
CA THR A 188 11.75 11.42 -24.15
C THR A 188 11.68 11.36 -22.62
N LYS A 189 12.17 10.27 -22.03
CA LYS A 189 12.22 10.09 -20.58
C LYS A 189 13.63 10.26 -20.06
N TYR A 190 13.78 11.09 -19.04
CA TYR A 190 15.05 11.24 -18.32
C TYR A 190 15.33 10.04 -17.40
N ARG A 191 14.32 9.61 -16.63
CA ARG A 191 14.43 8.45 -15.74
C ARG A 191 13.91 7.22 -16.47
N ILE A 192 14.82 6.27 -16.71
CA ILE A 192 14.53 4.99 -17.35
C ILE A 192 14.74 3.90 -16.31
N LEU A 193 13.82 2.93 -16.26
CA LEU A 193 14.07 1.70 -15.50
C LEU A 193 14.86 0.76 -16.40
N ASP A 194 16.14 0.59 -16.06
CA ASP A 194 17.06 -0.33 -16.71
C ASP A 194 16.91 -1.73 -16.14
N TRP A 195 16.73 -2.71 -17.04
CA TRP A 195 16.59 -4.10 -16.67
C TRP A 195 17.95 -4.69 -16.29
N GLN A 196 18.08 -5.20 -15.08
CA GLN A 196 19.31 -5.81 -14.58
C GLN A 196 19.26 -7.33 -14.63
N LYS A 197 20.42 -8.00 -14.60
CA LYS A 197 20.50 -9.47 -14.51
C LYS A 197 19.77 -10.03 -13.28
N ARG A 198 19.73 -9.25 -12.19
CA ARG A 198 18.97 -9.58 -10.96
C ARG A 198 17.47 -9.61 -11.19
N ASP A 199 16.95 -8.81 -12.11
CA ASP A 199 15.52 -8.78 -12.45
C ASP A 199 15.14 -10.05 -13.20
N THR A 200 15.98 -10.51 -14.14
CA THR A 200 15.78 -11.79 -14.83
C THR A 200 15.80 -12.96 -13.84
N LEU A 201 16.76 -12.98 -12.91
CA LEU A 201 16.86 -14.03 -11.90
C LEU A 201 15.62 -14.04 -11.00
N SER A 202 15.16 -12.86 -10.58
CA SER A 202 13.97 -12.70 -9.73
C SER A 202 12.69 -13.13 -10.48
N MET A 203 12.57 -12.78 -11.76
CA MET A 203 11.44 -13.19 -12.60
C MET A 203 11.41 -14.72 -12.79
N LEU A 204 12.56 -15.34 -13.07
CA LEU A 204 12.67 -16.79 -13.19
C LEU A 204 12.32 -17.50 -11.88
N ALA A 205 12.78 -16.99 -10.73
CA ALA A 205 12.43 -17.52 -9.43
C ALA A 205 10.92 -17.45 -9.17
N PHE A 206 10.27 -16.33 -9.54
CA PHE A 206 8.81 -16.18 -9.42
C PHE A 206 8.03 -17.14 -10.34
N VAL A 207 8.47 -17.30 -11.60
CA VAL A 207 7.84 -18.23 -12.54
C VAL A 207 7.99 -19.68 -12.06
N ALA A 208 9.19 -20.07 -11.62
CA ALA A 208 9.45 -21.39 -11.06
C ALA A 208 8.60 -21.68 -9.81
N LEU A 209 8.51 -20.71 -8.90
CA LEU A 209 7.65 -20.80 -7.71
C LEU A 209 6.17 -20.98 -8.10
N THR A 210 5.70 -20.23 -9.09
CA THR A 210 4.31 -20.32 -9.56
C THR A 210 4.03 -21.66 -10.21
N GLY A 211 4.93 -22.15 -11.06
CA GLY A 211 4.84 -23.48 -11.67
C GLY A 211 4.81 -24.60 -10.64
N LEU A 212 5.70 -24.56 -9.65
CA LEU A 212 5.71 -25.51 -8.53
C LEU A 212 4.39 -25.49 -7.75
N LEU A 213 3.84 -24.31 -7.47
CA LEU A 213 2.58 -24.20 -6.74
C LEU A 213 1.38 -24.68 -7.53
N LEU A 214 1.36 -24.49 -8.85
CA LEU A 214 0.33 -25.06 -9.71
C LEU A 214 0.44 -26.59 -9.73
N PHE A 215 1.65 -27.13 -9.84
CA PHE A 215 1.88 -28.58 -9.81
C PHE A 215 1.45 -29.21 -8.48
N PHE A 216 1.74 -28.59 -7.34
CA PHE A 216 1.30 -29.07 -6.02
C PHE A 216 -0.18 -28.79 -5.72
N ARG A 217 -0.84 -27.93 -6.49
CA ARG A 217 -2.27 -27.62 -6.34
C ARG A 217 -3.16 -28.52 -7.20
N SER A 218 -2.66 -28.94 -8.37
CA SER A 218 -3.26 -30.00 -9.20
C SER A 218 -3.14 -31.36 -8.54
#